data_AF-A0A0N5C0S4-F1
#
_entry.id   AF-A0A0N5C0S4-F1
#
_cell.length_a   1.000
_cell.length_b   1.000
_cell.length_c   1.000
_cell.angle_alpha   90.00
_cell.angle_beta   90.00
_cell.angle_gamma   90.00
#
_symmetry.space_group_name_H-M   'P 1'
#
loop_
_entity.id
_entity.type
_entity.pdbx_description
1 polymer ?
#
loop_
_entity_poly.entity_id
_entity_poly.type
_entity_poly.pdbx_seq_one_letter_code
_entity_poly.pdbx_strand_id
1 'polypeptide(L)'
;MALFKLCDSIPDEERSIKFLQEHDLLPSTKICSNGHGMKMVVGKQIRWRCYVKECRKDVGIRVGTWFEGFKLPFRTAILFFYCWSRGLTSIEFCKHELEMNHNTTVDWCNYLREVCLFKEKGHRIKIDGKDVTEDAGETRSMMKEIESEWRRKNKNNAFEALLSDIKLFHCRNSKI
;
A
#
# COMPACT_ATOMS: atom_id res chain seq x y z
N MET A 1 16.21 8.68 -1.78
CA MET A 1 16.30 7.89 -3.02
C MET A 1 15.67 8.67 -4.18
N ALA A 2 16.24 8.62 -5.39
CA ALA A 2 15.67 9.22 -6.61
C ALA A 2 14.82 8.18 -7.38
N LEU A 3 13.84 8.60 -8.19
CA LEU A 3 12.92 7.70 -8.90
C LEU A 3 13.68 6.70 -9.78
N PHE A 4 14.66 7.17 -10.55
CA PHE A 4 15.46 6.30 -11.43
C PHE A 4 16.21 5.21 -10.63
N LYS A 5 16.81 5.57 -9.49
CA LYS A 5 17.49 4.61 -8.62
C LYS A 5 16.52 3.56 -8.06
N LEU A 6 15.29 3.98 -7.75
CA LEU A 6 14.26 3.06 -7.31
C LEU A 6 13.89 2.11 -8.46
N CYS A 7 13.60 2.63 -9.66
CA CYS A 7 13.33 1.82 -10.84
C CYS A 7 14.41 0.76 -11.10
N ASP A 8 15.69 1.13 -10.98
CA ASP A 8 16.84 0.23 -11.18
C ASP A 8 16.93 -0.85 -10.09
N SER A 9 16.51 -0.53 -8.86
CA SER A 9 16.52 -1.48 -7.73
C SER A 9 15.41 -2.53 -7.78
N ILE A 10 14.30 -2.22 -8.48
CA ILE A 10 13.13 -3.10 -8.66
C ILE A 10 12.81 -3.33 -10.15
N PRO A 11 13.71 -3.99 -10.90
CA PRO A 11 13.55 -4.20 -12.34
C PRO A 11 12.38 -5.14 -12.70
N ASP A 12 11.97 -6.00 -11.77
CA ASP A 12 10.96 -7.04 -12.00
C ASP A 12 10.05 -7.25 -10.78
N GLU A 13 9.03 -8.10 -10.94
CA GLU A 13 8.08 -8.42 -9.86
C GLU A 13 8.74 -9.19 -8.71
N GLU A 14 9.78 -9.99 -8.93
CA GLU A 14 10.44 -10.72 -7.86
C GLU A 14 11.20 -9.76 -6.92
N ARG A 15 11.93 -8.80 -7.50
CA ARG A 15 12.59 -7.73 -6.76
C ARG A 15 11.58 -6.81 -6.08
N SER A 16 10.44 -6.55 -6.72
CA SER A 16 9.35 -5.79 -6.11
C SER A 16 8.76 -6.51 -4.90
N ILE A 17 8.59 -7.83 -4.97
CA ILE A 17 8.14 -8.63 -3.82
C ILE A 17 9.14 -8.58 -2.69
N LYS A 18 10.44 -8.78 -2.98
CA LYS A 18 11.49 -8.71 -1.96
C LYS A 18 11.51 -7.33 -1.29
N PHE A 19 11.42 -6.26 -2.06
CA PHE A 19 11.31 -4.90 -1.54
C PHE A 19 10.12 -4.76 -0.58
N LEU A 20 8.93 -5.23 -0.98
CA LEU A 20 7.74 -5.15 -0.12
C LEU A 20 7.84 -6.04 1.13
N GLN A 21 8.56 -7.16 1.06
CA GLN A 21 8.84 -8.01 2.21
C GLN A 21 9.81 -7.35 3.19
N GLU A 22 10.85 -6.67 2.70
CA GLU A 22 11.81 -5.91 3.51
C GLU A 22 11.13 -4.75 4.26
N HIS A 23 10.02 -4.23 3.73
CA HIS A 23 9.20 -3.18 4.36
C HIS A 23 7.96 -3.73 5.08
N ASP A 24 7.84 -5.06 5.23
CA ASP A 24 6.72 -5.74 5.89
C ASP A 24 5.32 -5.42 5.31
N LEU A 25 5.25 -5.03 4.04
CA LEU A 25 4.01 -4.84 3.29
C LEU A 25 3.52 -6.13 2.63
N LEU A 26 4.43 -7.09 2.44
CA LEU A 26 4.11 -8.47 2.11
C LEU A 26 4.76 -9.42 3.14
N PRO A 27 4.10 -10.55 3.46
CA PRO A 27 4.70 -11.53 4.35
C PRO A 27 5.93 -12.19 3.70
N SER A 28 6.99 -12.41 4.49
CA SER A 28 8.15 -13.23 4.12
C SER A 28 7.93 -14.73 4.39
N THR A 29 6.96 -15.06 5.25
CA THR A 29 6.55 -16.42 5.58
C THR A 29 5.02 -16.49 5.69
N LYS A 30 4.44 -17.67 5.46
CA LYS A 30 3.00 -17.87 5.62
C LYS A 30 2.70 -19.24 6.21
N ILE A 31 1.67 -19.29 7.04
CA ILE A 31 1.13 -20.51 7.63
C ILE A 31 -0.28 -20.71 7.05
N CYS A 32 -0.61 -21.95 6.67
CA CYS A 32 -1.96 -22.27 6.20
C CYS A 32 -2.93 -22.38 7.38
N SER A 33 -4.24 -22.43 7.11
CA SER A 33 -5.24 -22.57 8.18
C SER A 33 -5.18 -23.88 8.98
N ASN A 34 -4.32 -24.84 8.60
CA ASN A 34 -4.03 -26.05 9.38
C ASN A 34 -2.73 -25.95 10.21
N GLY A 35 -2.09 -24.78 10.27
CA GLY A 35 -0.85 -24.58 11.04
C GLY A 35 0.45 -24.98 10.33
N HIS A 36 0.40 -25.42 9.07
CA HIS A 36 1.59 -25.82 8.31
C HIS A 36 2.28 -24.62 7.65
N GLY A 37 3.62 -24.61 7.66
CA GLY A 37 4.41 -23.67 6.87
C GLY A 37 4.16 -23.83 5.36
N MET A 38 4.08 -22.69 4.67
CA MET A 38 3.88 -22.62 3.22
C MET A 38 5.15 -22.11 2.54
N LYS A 39 5.39 -22.54 1.29
CA LYS A 39 6.46 -22.00 0.44
C LYS A 39 5.87 -21.09 -0.63
N MET A 40 6.55 -19.99 -0.93
CA MET A 40 6.18 -19.14 -2.06
C MET A 40 6.53 -19.84 -3.37
N VAL A 41 5.61 -19.80 -4.32
CA VAL A 41 5.77 -20.32 -5.67
C VAL A 41 5.65 -19.14 -6.63
N VAL A 42 6.73 -18.90 -7.37
CA VAL A 42 6.78 -17.92 -8.46
C VAL A 42 6.50 -18.65 -9.76
N GLY A 43 5.45 -18.25 -10.47
CA GLY A 43 5.02 -18.84 -11.74
C GLY A 43 4.05 -17.90 -12.43
N LYS A 44 3.10 -18.41 -13.23
CA LYS A 44 2.04 -17.57 -13.84
C LYS A 44 1.27 -16.73 -12.82
N GLN A 45 1.11 -17.26 -11.61
CA GLN A 45 0.57 -16.55 -10.47
C GLN A 45 1.47 -16.79 -9.27
N ILE A 46 1.66 -15.74 -8.48
CA ILE A 46 2.50 -15.78 -7.29
C ILE A 46 1.61 -16.14 -6.10
N ARG A 47 1.94 -17.25 -5.45
CA ARG A 47 1.11 -17.85 -4.39
C ARG A 47 1.95 -18.54 -3.33
N TRP A 48 1.38 -18.67 -2.15
CA TRP A 48 1.84 -19.55 -1.09
C TRP A 48 1.22 -20.92 -1.27
N ARG A 49 2.03 -21.97 -1.18
CA ARG A 49 1.60 -23.36 -1.28
C ARG A 49 2.02 -24.17 -0.06
N CYS A 50 1.06 -24.88 0.52
CA CYS A 50 1.32 -25.91 1.52
C CYS A 50 1.62 -27.24 0.80
N TYR A 51 2.77 -27.84 1.08
CA TYR A 51 3.20 -29.09 0.43
C TYR A 51 2.88 -30.36 1.25
N VAL A 52 2.27 -30.21 2.44
CA VAL A 52 1.75 -31.36 3.20
C VAL A 52 0.70 -32.06 2.35
N LYS A 53 0.88 -33.37 2.14
CA LYS A 53 0.17 -34.17 1.12
C LYS A 53 -1.34 -34.14 1.31
N GLU A 54 -1.81 -34.13 2.56
CA GLU A 54 -3.21 -34.11 2.98
C GLU A 54 -3.79 -32.68 3.04
N CYS A 55 -2.94 -31.64 3.02
CA CYS A 55 -3.37 -30.24 3.14
C CYS A 55 -3.49 -29.55 1.78
N ARG A 56 -2.40 -29.49 1.00
CA ARG A 56 -2.32 -28.89 -0.37
C ARG A 56 -2.95 -27.50 -0.56
N LYS A 57 -3.23 -26.75 0.51
CA LYS A 57 -3.82 -25.40 0.45
C LYS A 57 -2.90 -24.45 -0.31
N ASP A 58 -3.50 -23.63 -1.17
CA ASP A 58 -2.87 -22.54 -1.89
C ASP A 58 -3.52 -21.21 -1.48
N VAL A 59 -2.72 -20.16 -1.32
CA VAL A 59 -3.19 -18.81 -0.99
C VAL A 59 -2.46 -17.79 -1.85
N GLY A 60 -3.16 -16.88 -2.52
CA GLY A 60 -2.55 -15.81 -3.31
C GLY A 60 -1.63 -14.92 -2.46
N ILE A 61 -0.56 -14.39 -3.04
CA ILE A 61 0.40 -13.55 -2.31
C ILE A 61 -0.23 -12.27 -1.71
N ARG A 62 -1.32 -11.77 -2.33
CA ARG A 62 -2.04 -10.56 -1.92
C ARG A 62 -3.06 -10.79 -0.79
N VAL A 63 -3.43 -12.04 -0.52
CA VAL A 63 -4.50 -12.35 0.45
C VAL A 63 -4.02 -12.07 1.87
N GLY A 64 -4.79 -11.24 2.60
CA GLY A 64 -4.47 -10.76 3.94
C GLY A 64 -3.39 -9.67 3.98
N THR A 65 -3.15 -8.97 2.86
CA THR A 65 -2.18 -7.86 2.78
C THR A 65 -2.86 -6.58 2.31
N TRP A 66 -2.14 -5.46 2.40
CA TRP A 66 -2.60 -4.17 1.87
C TRP A 66 -2.98 -4.23 0.37
N PHE A 67 -2.48 -5.24 -0.34
CA PHE A 67 -2.69 -5.42 -1.77
C PHE A 67 -3.87 -6.34 -2.11
N GLU A 68 -4.63 -6.80 -1.11
CA GLU A 68 -5.82 -7.62 -1.33
C GLU A 68 -6.87 -6.86 -2.16
N GLY A 69 -7.51 -7.55 -3.11
CA GLY A 69 -8.46 -6.94 -4.05
C GLY A 69 -7.81 -6.12 -5.19
N PHE A 70 -6.56 -5.69 -5.05
CA PHE A 70 -5.87 -4.93 -6.09
C PHE A 70 -5.16 -5.82 -7.12
N LYS A 71 -5.26 -5.42 -8.40
CA LYS A 71 -4.64 -6.11 -9.54
C LYS A 71 -3.35 -5.43 -10.03
N LEU A 72 -2.99 -4.29 -9.46
CA LEU A 72 -1.83 -3.52 -9.89
C LEU A 72 -0.53 -4.32 -9.65
N PRO A 73 0.40 -4.41 -10.63
CA PRO A 73 1.72 -5.00 -10.41
C PRO A 73 2.41 -4.40 -9.19
N PHE A 74 3.15 -5.21 -8.43
CA PHE A 74 3.85 -4.73 -7.24
C PHE A 74 4.86 -3.64 -7.59
N ARG A 75 5.54 -3.77 -8.73
CA ARG A 75 6.45 -2.74 -9.24
C ARG A 75 5.73 -1.40 -9.37
N THR A 76 4.60 -1.38 -10.06
CA THR A 76 3.82 -0.17 -10.28
C THR A 76 3.30 0.43 -8.97
N ALA A 77 2.88 -0.41 -8.02
CA ALA A 77 2.46 0.04 -6.69
C ALA A 77 3.59 0.76 -5.93
N ILE A 78 4.80 0.20 -5.93
CA ILE A 78 5.96 0.80 -5.26
C ILE A 78 6.32 2.15 -5.90
N LEU A 79 6.34 2.22 -7.23
CA LEU A 79 6.59 3.46 -7.96
C LEU A 79 5.49 4.50 -7.69
N PHE A 80 4.23 4.08 -7.64
CA PHE A 80 3.14 4.96 -7.28
C PHE A 80 3.29 5.51 -5.86
N PHE A 81 3.66 4.70 -4.86
CA PHE A 81 3.94 5.19 -3.51
C PHE A 81 5.04 6.25 -3.50
N TYR A 82 6.12 6.02 -4.24
CA TYR A 82 7.20 7.00 -4.37
C TYR A 82 6.70 8.32 -4.98
N CYS A 83 6.02 8.25 -6.14
CA CYS A 83 5.49 9.41 -6.84
C CYS A 83 4.47 10.17 -5.98
N TRP A 84 3.57 9.44 -5.32
CA TRP A 84 2.58 10.00 -4.40
C TRP A 84 3.22 10.69 -3.21
N SER A 85 4.27 10.12 -2.61
CA SER A 85 4.99 10.78 -1.51
C SER A 85 5.60 12.15 -1.90
N ARG A 86 5.75 12.40 -3.20
CA ARG A 86 6.32 13.62 -3.79
C ARG A 86 5.31 14.52 -4.52
N GLY A 87 4.03 14.18 -4.51
CA GLY A 87 3.00 14.96 -5.21
C GLY A 87 2.97 14.77 -6.73
N LEU A 88 3.62 13.73 -7.25
CA LEU A 88 3.63 13.38 -8.67
C LEU A 88 2.45 12.45 -8.99
N THR A 89 1.22 12.98 -8.90
CA THR A 89 -0.02 12.18 -8.98
C THR A 89 -1.05 12.75 -9.94
N SER A 90 -0.63 13.56 -10.91
CA SER A 90 -1.56 13.97 -11.97
C SER A 90 -2.00 12.73 -12.75
N ILE A 91 -3.26 12.71 -13.19
CA ILE A 91 -3.81 11.58 -13.95
C ILE A 91 -2.96 11.31 -15.19
N GLU A 92 -2.52 12.37 -15.87
CA GLU A 92 -1.67 12.26 -17.07
C GLU A 92 -0.31 11.61 -16.74
N PHE A 93 0.34 12.05 -15.66
CA PHE A 93 1.60 11.44 -15.22
C PHE A 93 1.41 9.95 -14.88
N CYS A 94 0.40 9.60 -14.09
CA CYS A 94 0.17 8.20 -13.71
C CYS A 94 -0.22 7.33 -14.91
N LYS A 95 -0.91 7.88 -15.90
CA LYS A 95 -1.23 7.18 -17.14
C LYS A 95 0.01 6.91 -17.99
N HIS A 96 0.88 7.91 -18.17
CA HIS A 96 2.04 7.78 -19.04
C HIS A 96 3.21 7.04 -18.40
N GLU A 97 3.50 7.31 -17.13
CA GLU A 97 4.70 6.79 -16.46
C GLU A 97 4.44 5.48 -15.70
N LEU A 98 3.19 5.25 -15.26
CA LEU A 98 2.82 4.11 -14.43
C LEU A 98 1.75 3.22 -15.06
N GLU A 99 1.28 3.54 -16.27
CA GLU A 99 0.22 2.82 -16.99
C GLU A 99 -1.08 2.67 -16.16
N MET A 100 -1.34 3.61 -15.25
CA MET A 100 -2.53 3.61 -14.41
C MET A 100 -3.67 4.35 -15.09
N ASN A 101 -4.85 3.73 -15.12
CA ASN A 101 -6.04 4.44 -15.56
C ASN A 101 -6.51 5.46 -14.52
N HIS A 102 -7.43 6.34 -14.92
CA HIS A 102 -8.00 7.39 -14.08
C HIS A 102 -8.55 6.83 -12.75
N ASN A 103 -9.41 5.81 -12.82
CA ASN A 103 -10.11 5.28 -11.65
C ASN A 103 -9.13 4.65 -10.66
N THR A 104 -8.20 3.81 -11.14
CA THR A 104 -7.14 3.23 -10.30
C THR A 104 -6.30 4.32 -9.63
N THR A 105 -5.97 5.39 -10.36
CA THR A 105 -5.19 6.51 -9.80
C THR A 105 -5.94 7.24 -8.69
N VAL A 106 -7.23 7.54 -8.91
CA VAL A 106 -8.08 8.19 -7.92
C VAL A 106 -8.26 7.31 -6.68
N ASP A 107 -8.55 6.02 -6.87
CA ASP A 107 -8.73 5.07 -5.78
C ASP A 107 -7.47 4.98 -4.92
N TRP A 108 -6.31 4.78 -5.54
CA TRP A 108 -5.04 4.70 -4.81
C TRP A 108 -4.68 6.00 -4.09
N CYS A 109 -5.00 7.17 -4.69
CA CYS A 109 -4.85 8.44 -3.97
C CYS A 109 -5.75 8.50 -2.73
N ASN A 110 -7.01 8.06 -2.83
CA ASN A 110 -7.93 8.05 -1.71
C ASN A 110 -7.47 7.10 -0.60
N TYR A 111 -7.03 5.89 -0.94
CA TYR A 111 -6.46 4.94 0.04
C TYR A 111 -5.27 5.53 0.79
N LEU A 112 -4.36 6.23 0.11
CA LEU A 112 -3.22 6.87 0.78
C LEU A 112 -3.62 8.08 1.63
N ARG A 113 -4.69 8.81 1.27
CA ARG A 113 -5.27 9.86 2.13
C ARG A 113 -5.85 9.29 3.41
N GLU A 114 -6.50 8.12 3.35
CA GLU A 114 -6.98 7.42 4.55
C GLU A 114 -5.81 7.00 5.46
N VAL A 115 -4.68 6.56 4.88
CA VAL A 115 -3.45 6.28 5.63
C VAL A 115 -2.96 7.53 6.37
N CYS A 116 -2.92 8.69 5.69
CA CYS A 116 -2.56 9.95 6.33
C CYS A 116 -3.54 10.36 7.44
N LEU A 117 -4.85 10.28 7.16
CA LEU A 117 -5.91 10.58 8.12
C LEU A 117 -5.78 9.72 9.37
N PHE A 118 -5.51 8.43 9.22
CA PHE A 118 -5.28 7.51 10.34
C PHE A 118 -4.07 7.91 11.19
N LYS A 119 -2.98 8.33 10.56
CA LYS A 119 -1.78 8.81 11.27
C LYS A 119 -2.06 10.09 12.05
N GLU A 120 -2.85 11.00 11.50
CA GLU A 120 -3.25 12.23 12.19
C GLU A 120 -4.28 11.95 13.30
N LYS A 121 -5.27 11.09 13.04
CA LYS A 121 -6.29 10.70 14.02
C LYS A 121 -5.72 9.89 15.18
N GLY A 122 -4.65 9.12 14.98
CA GLY A 122 -3.88 8.50 16.07
C GLY A 122 -3.33 9.51 17.11
N HIS A 123 -3.22 10.80 16.73
CA HIS A 123 -2.93 11.93 17.63
C HIS A 123 -4.20 12.67 18.10
N ARG A 124 -5.33 12.60 17.35
CA ARG A 124 -6.57 13.36 17.60
C ARG A 124 -7.71 12.59 18.29
N ILE A 125 -7.53 11.34 18.77
CA ILE A 125 -8.57 10.58 19.52
C ILE A 125 -9.03 11.29 20.84
N LYS A 126 -8.53 12.50 21.16
CA LYS A 126 -9.02 13.33 22.27
C LYS A 126 -9.82 14.57 21.87
N ILE A 127 -10.40 14.67 20.67
CA ILE A 127 -11.29 15.80 20.37
C ILE A 127 -12.64 15.31 19.83
N ASP A 128 -13.53 15.09 20.81
CA ASP A 128 -14.93 15.50 20.82
C ASP A 128 -15.85 15.05 19.67
N GLY A 129 -16.23 13.78 19.69
CA GLY A 129 -17.64 13.34 19.72
C GLY A 129 -18.72 14.02 18.87
N LYS A 130 -18.42 14.59 17.71
CA LYS A 130 -19.43 15.12 16.79
C LYS A 130 -19.33 14.50 15.40
N ASP A 131 -20.37 13.74 15.06
CA ASP A 131 -20.70 13.38 13.68
C ASP A 131 -21.16 14.64 12.96
N VAL A 132 -20.32 15.14 12.05
CA VAL A 132 -20.72 16.16 11.07
C VAL A 132 -21.06 15.41 9.79
N THR A 133 -22.30 15.56 9.34
CA THR A 133 -22.71 15.19 7.98
C THR A 133 -21.99 16.13 7.01
N GLU A 134 -20.79 15.75 6.58
CA GLU A 134 -19.98 16.53 5.63
C GLU A 134 -20.54 16.40 4.21
N ASP A 135 -20.63 17.54 3.51
CA ASP A 135 -20.77 17.57 2.07
C ASP A 135 -19.54 16.90 1.41
N ALA A 136 -19.74 16.16 0.33
CA ALA A 136 -18.67 15.46 -0.38
C ALA A 136 -17.57 16.42 -0.89
N GLY A 137 -17.91 17.68 -1.13
CA GLY A 137 -16.96 18.75 -1.46
C GLY A 137 -16.03 19.11 -0.30
N GLU A 138 -16.58 19.25 0.91
CA GLU A 138 -15.85 19.57 2.13
C GLU A 138 -14.90 18.42 2.54
N THR A 139 -15.38 17.18 2.50
CA THR A 139 -14.54 15.99 2.77
C THR A 139 -13.35 15.92 1.81
N ARG A 140 -13.56 16.24 0.52
CA ARG A 140 -12.47 16.25 -0.47
C ARG A 140 -11.43 17.33 -0.20
N SER A 141 -11.86 18.52 0.25
CA SER A 141 -10.93 19.60 0.61
C SER A 141 -10.09 19.22 1.81
N MET A 142 -10.74 18.76 2.89
CA MET A 142 -10.07 18.29 4.10
C MET A 142 -9.04 17.20 3.79
N MET A 143 -9.39 16.20 2.98
CA MET A 143 -8.49 15.10 2.64
C MET A 143 -7.24 15.56 1.86
N LYS A 144 -7.36 16.61 1.04
CA LYS A 144 -6.21 17.22 0.34
C LYS A 144 -5.31 18.02 1.28
N GLU A 145 -5.88 18.69 2.28
CA GLU A 145 -5.13 19.41 3.31
C GLU A 145 -4.29 18.44 4.15
N ILE A 146 -4.90 17.33 4.57
CA ILE A 146 -4.22 16.25 5.32
C ILE A 146 -3.07 15.65 4.52
N GLU A 147 -3.29 15.36 3.23
CA GLU A 147 -2.24 14.88 2.32
C GLU A 147 -1.07 15.87 2.23
N SER A 148 -1.38 17.16 2.05
CA SER A 148 -0.38 18.23 1.92
C SER A 148 0.42 18.41 3.21
N GLU A 149 -0.27 18.37 4.35
CA GLU A 149 0.36 18.49 5.65
C GLU A 149 1.23 17.26 5.98
N TRP A 150 0.78 16.06 5.65
CA TRP A 150 1.58 14.85 5.80
C TRP A 150 2.88 14.94 5.00
N ARG A 151 2.84 15.41 3.74
CA ARG A 151 4.06 15.60 2.92
C ARG A 151 4.99 16.64 3.53
N ARG A 152 4.46 17.74 4.05
CA ARG A 152 5.23 18.79 4.73
C ARG A 152 5.97 18.25 5.95
N LYS A 153 5.29 17.43 6.78
CA LYS A 153 5.87 16.80 7.98
C LYS A 153 6.97 15.78 7.63
N ASN A 154 6.82 15.04 6.53
CA ASN A 154 7.72 13.96 6.14
C ASN A 154 8.70 14.32 5.00
N LYS A 155 8.91 15.61 4.72
CA LYS A 155 9.65 16.08 3.51
C LYS A 155 11.04 15.45 3.29
N ASN A 156 11.74 15.03 4.35
CA ASN A 156 13.10 14.48 4.27
C ASN A 156 13.14 12.97 3.97
N ASN A 157 12.06 12.25 4.28
CA ASN A 157 12.00 10.79 4.21
C ASN A 157 10.61 10.29 3.77
N ALA A 158 9.90 11.08 2.96
CA ALA A 158 8.48 10.88 2.65
C ALA A 158 8.18 9.46 2.17
N PHE A 159 8.99 8.91 1.27
CA PHE A 159 8.77 7.55 0.78
C PHE A 159 8.84 6.49 1.90
N GLU A 160 9.89 6.52 2.73
CA GLU A 160 10.04 5.58 3.85
C GLU A 160 8.95 5.76 4.91
N ALA A 161 8.59 7.02 5.19
CA ALA A 161 7.50 7.35 6.09
C ALA A 161 6.18 6.77 5.58
N LEU A 162 5.91 6.85 4.27
CA LEU A 162 4.70 6.31 3.66
C LEU A 162 4.62 4.79 3.80
N LEU A 163 5.72 4.07 3.50
CA LEU A 163 5.75 2.61 3.62
C LEU A 163 5.48 2.17 5.07
N SER A 164 6.09 2.86 6.04
CA SER A 164 5.85 2.64 7.47
C SER A 164 4.40 2.92 7.86
N ASP A 165 3.80 3.98 7.33
CA ASP A 165 2.43 4.37 7.64
C ASP A 165 1.41 3.40 7.05
N ILE A 166 1.63 2.93 5.81
CA ILE A 166 0.82 1.88 5.19
C ILE A 166 0.87 0.60 6.02
N LYS A 167 2.06 0.18 6.45
CA LYS A 167 2.22 -0.99 7.32
C LYS A 167 1.40 -0.84 8.60
N LEU A 168 1.53 0.29 9.29
CA LEU A 168 0.80 0.55 10.53
C LEU A 168 -0.72 0.59 10.33
N PHE A 169 -1.17 1.21 9.24
CA PHE A 169 -2.59 1.24 8.88
C PHE A 169 -3.12 -0.18 8.64
N HIS A 170 -2.42 -0.99 7.85
CA HIS A 170 -2.80 -2.38 7.58
C HIS A 170 -2.84 -3.22 8.86
N CYS A 171 -1.81 -3.13 9.71
CA CYS A 171 -1.75 -3.90 10.96
C CYS A 171 -2.88 -3.57 11.94
N ARG A 172 -3.40 -2.33 11.96
CA ARG A 172 -4.52 -1.97 12.83
C ARG A 172 -5.87 -2.38 12.26
N ASN A 173 -6.06 -2.27 10.95
CA ASN A 173 -7.33 -2.60 10.31
C ASN A 173 -7.49 -4.08 9.95
N SER A 174 -6.41 -4.86 9.94
CA SER A 174 -6.43 -6.31 9.69
C SER A 174 -6.70 -7.15 10.95
N LYS A 175 -7.03 -6.53 12.08
CA LYS A 175 -7.50 -7.22 13.29
C LYS A 175 -9.04 -7.31 13.27
N ILE A 176 -9.56 -8.15 12.39
CA ILE A 176 -10.92 -8.73 12.47
C ILE A 176 -10.80 -10.21 12.15
#